data_AF-A0A939XMH8-F1
#
_entry.id   AF-A0A939XMH8-F1
#
_cell.length_a   1.000
_cell.length_b   1.000
_cell.length_c   1.000
_cell.angle_alpha   90.00
_cell.angle_beta   90.00
_cell.angle_gamma   90.00
#
_symmetry.space_group_name_H-M   'P 1'
#
loop_
_entity.id
_entity.type
_entity.pdbx_description
1 polymer ?
#
loop_
_entity_poly.entity_id
_entity_poly.type
_entity_poly.pdbx_seq_one_letter_code
_entity_poly.pdbx_strand_id
1 'polypeptide(L)'
;MEENYLFKLDNATIKALQSKVGAKADGMIGSETIKKLQEFLNSENGAGLAADGKFGTNTIKALQNYVGVKADGAFGPLTAEAVKTKFA
;
A
#
# COMPACT_ATOMS: atom_id res chain seq x y z
N MET A 1 14.46 15.36 -1.96
CA MET A 1 13.95 14.61 -0.80
C MET A 1 12.60 14.05 -1.22
N GLU A 2 12.50 12.76 -1.51
CA GLU A 2 11.20 12.14 -1.78
C GLU A 2 10.44 12.08 -0.45
N GLU A 3 9.44 12.95 -0.34
CA GLU A 3 8.55 12.99 0.81
C GLU A 3 7.78 11.67 0.85
N ASN A 4 7.96 10.87 1.91
CA ASN A 4 7.28 9.59 2.02
C ASN A 4 5.82 9.82 2.45
N TYR A 5 4.92 9.93 1.47
CA TYR A 5 3.48 10.16 1.70
C TYR A 5 2.79 8.99 2.41
N LEU A 6 3.44 7.83 2.54
CA LEU A 6 2.87 6.67 3.22
C LEU A 6 2.54 6.98 4.70
N PHE A 7 3.37 7.82 5.34
CA PHE A 7 3.16 8.29 6.71
C PHE A 7 2.19 9.48 6.82
N LYS A 8 1.74 10.04 5.70
CA LYS A 8 0.71 11.11 5.67
C LYS A 8 -0.71 10.56 5.57
N LEU A 9 -0.89 9.26 5.33
CA LEU A 9 -2.20 8.63 5.40
C LEU A 9 -2.77 8.77 6.81
N ASP A 10 -4.06 9.09 6.91
CA ASP A 10 -4.74 9.13 8.21
C ASP A 10 -4.84 7.72 8.83
N ASN A 11 -4.86 7.66 10.16
CA ASN A 11 -4.85 6.39 10.90
C ASN A 11 -6.05 5.49 10.54
N ALA A 12 -7.19 6.09 10.19
CA ALA A 12 -8.37 5.35 9.75
C ALA A 12 -8.12 4.63 8.41
N THR A 13 -7.54 5.33 7.43
CA THR A 13 -7.15 4.73 6.14
C THR A 13 -6.12 3.62 6.32
N ILE A 14 -5.12 3.82 7.20
CA ILE A 14 -4.11 2.79 7.49
C ILE A 14 -4.76 1.54 8.08
N LYS A 15 -5.65 1.71 9.06
CA LYS A 15 -6.38 0.60 9.69
C LYS A 15 -7.27 -0.13 8.70
N ALA A 16 -7.96 0.58 7.83
CA ALA A 16 -8.82 -0.03 6.83
C ALA A 16 -8.02 -0.82 5.79
N LEU A 17 -6.87 -0.28 5.34
CA LEU A 17 -5.91 -1.02 4.52
C LEU A 17 -5.42 -2.27 5.25
N GLN A 18 -5.01 -2.15 6.52
CA GLN A 18 -4.55 -3.27 7.34
C GLN A 18 -5.62 -4.37 7.46
N SER A 19 -6.86 -4.00 7.76
CA SER A 19 -8.00 -4.93 7.80
C SER A 19 -8.26 -5.59 6.45
N LYS A 20 -8.10 -4.87 5.35
CA LYS A 20 -8.31 -5.42 3.99
C LYS A 20 -7.25 -6.43 3.60
N VAL A 21 -5.99 -6.18 3.97
CA VAL A 21 -4.86 -7.09 3.66
C VAL A 21 -4.67 -8.19 4.71
N GLY A 22 -5.46 -8.20 5.78
CA GLY A 22 -5.34 -9.16 6.88
C GLY A 22 -4.15 -8.94 7.81
N ALA A 23 -3.63 -7.71 7.86
CA ALA A 23 -2.64 -7.29 8.86
C ALA A 23 -3.32 -6.81 10.14
N LYS A 24 -2.57 -6.73 11.23
CA LYS A 24 -3.04 -6.11 12.47
C LYS A 24 -3.39 -4.63 12.22
N ALA A 25 -4.63 -4.24 12.52
CA ALA A 25 -5.13 -2.87 12.35
C ALA A 25 -4.68 -1.92 13.48
N ASP A 26 -3.36 -1.77 13.65
CA ASP A 26 -2.74 -0.92 14.68
C ASP A 26 -2.51 0.53 14.24
N GLY A 27 -2.78 0.87 12.98
CA GLY A 27 -2.56 2.20 12.43
C GLY A 27 -1.09 2.52 12.13
N MET A 28 -0.20 1.53 12.15
CA MET A 28 1.22 1.65 11.84
C MET A 28 1.61 0.80 10.63
N ILE A 29 2.21 1.41 9.61
CA ILE A 29 2.71 0.63 8.46
C ILE A 29 4.10 0.07 8.80
N GLY A 30 4.11 -1.16 9.34
CA GLY A 30 5.31 -1.94 9.62
C GLY A 30 5.63 -2.98 8.56
N SER A 31 6.72 -3.72 8.76
CA SER A 31 7.15 -4.80 7.85
C SER A 31 6.08 -5.88 7.68
N GLU A 32 5.34 -6.23 8.73
CA GLU A 32 4.23 -7.19 8.65
C GLU A 32 3.10 -6.67 7.75
N THR A 33 2.69 -5.41 7.93
CA THR A 33 1.67 -4.76 7.07
C THR A 33 2.13 -4.76 5.61
N ILE A 34 3.40 -4.45 5.35
CA ILE A 34 3.94 -4.44 3.99
C ILE A 34 3.96 -5.85 3.39
N LYS A 35 4.36 -6.88 4.15
CA LYS A 35 4.32 -8.28 3.67
C LYS A 35 2.91 -8.69 3.29
N LYS A 36 1.94 -8.42 4.18
CA LYS A 36 0.54 -8.70 3.94
C LYS A 36 0.00 -7.95 2.73
N LEU A 37 0.38 -6.69 2.56
CA LEU A 37 0.05 -5.92 1.37
C LEU A 37 0.65 -6.53 0.10
N GLN A 38 1.92 -6.96 0.13
CA GLN A 38 2.55 -7.62 -1.01
C GLN A 38 1.85 -8.94 -1.37
N GLU A 39 1.52 -9.76 -0.39
CA GLU A 39 0.72 -10.99 -0.55
C GLU A 39 -0.67 -10.69 -1.14
N PHE A 40 -1.36 -9.68 -0.60
CA PHE A 40 -2.65 -9.24 -1.07
C PHE A 40 -2.60 -8.79 -2.53
N LEU A 41 -1.64 -7.94 -2.90
CA LEU A 41 -1.46 -7.47 -4.27
C LEU A 41 -1.16 -8.63 -5.22
N ASN A 42 -0.32 -9.58 -4.81
CA ASN A 42 -0.08 -10.79 -5.60
C ASN A 42 -1.36 -11.57 -5.89
N SER A 43 -2.26 -11.66 -4.90
CA SER A 43 -3.55 -12.35 -5.06
C SER A 43 -4.53 -11.56 -5.92
N GLU A 44 -4.59 -10.24 -5.78
CA GLU A 44 -5.60 -9.39 -6.43
C GLU A 44 -5.26 -9.04 -7.88
N ASN A 45 -4.00 -8.72 -8.18
CA ASN A 45 -3.59 -8.29 -9.52
C ASN A 45 -2.38 -9.05 -10.08
N GLY A 46 -1.97 -10.17 -9.46
CA GLY A 46 -0.91 -11.02 -9.99
C GLY A 46 0.45 -10.33 -10.02
N ALA A 47 0.72 -9.39 -9.11
CA ALA A 47 1.90 -8.52 -9.15
C ALA A 47 3.27 -9.24 -9.09
N GLY A 48 3.33 -10.50 -8.65
CA GLY A 48 4.57 -11.28 -8.62
C GLY A 48 5.65 -10.73 -7.67
N LEU A 49 5.23 -10.03 -6.61
CA LEU A 49 6.11 -9.43 -5.60
C LEU A 49 6.65 -10.48 -4.63
N ALA A 50 7.88 -10.28 -4.16
CA ALA A 50 8.36 -10.97 -2.97
C ALA A 50 7.75 -10.32 -1.71
N ALA A 51 7.24 -11.12 -0.77
CA ALA A 51 6.77 -10.66 0.53
C ALA A 51 7.95 -10.35 1.49
N ASP A 52 8.81 -9.42 1.09
CA ASP A 52 10.03 -9.05 1.81
C ASP A 52 9.81 -8.02 2.93
N GLY A 53 8.61 -7.43 3.00
CA GLY A 53 8.26 -6.42 4.00
C GLY A 53 8.89 -5.06 3.75
N LYS A 54 9.40 -4.82 2.54
CA LYS A 54 9.99 -3.54 2.12
C LYS A 54 9.04 -2.82 1.18
N PHE A 55 8.70 -1.59 1.53
CA PHE A 55 7.83 -0.76 0.70
C PHE A 55 8.65 -0.11 -0.43
N GLY A 56 8.99 -0.90 -1.45
CA GLY A 56 9.81 -0.47 -2.58
C GLY A 56 8.98 -0.12 -3.82
N THR A 57 9.67 0.34 -4.87
CA THR A 57 9.07 0.75 -6.16
C THR A 57 8.14 -0.31 -6.76
N ASN A 58 8.49 -1.60 -6.68
CA ASN A 58 7.63 -2.66 -7.22
C ASN A 58 6.31 -2.78 -6.45
N THR A 59 6.36 -2.70 -5.11
CA THR A 59 5.17 -2.69 -4.26
C THR A 59 4.32 -1.45 -4.52
N ILE A 60 4.95 -0.29 -4.70
CA ILE A 60 4.26 0.96 -5.04
C ILE A 60 3.54 0.83 -6.38
N LYS A 61 4.22 0.33 -7.43
CA LYS A 61 3.60 0.13 -8.76
C LYS A 61 2.43 -0.85 -8.70
N ALA A 62 2.58 -1.95 -7.97
CA ALA A 62 1.51 -2.91 -7.79
C ALA A 62 0.30 -2.31 -7.06
N LEU A 63 0.55 -1.52 -6.02
CA LEU A 63 -0.50 -0.78 -5.30
C LEU A 63 -1.18 0.24 -6.22
N GLN A 64 -0.40 1.00 -6.99
CA GLN A 64 -0.90 1.97 -7.96
C GLN A 64 -1.82 1.32 -9.00
N ASN A 65 -1.40 0.17 -9.56
CA ASN A 65 -2.23 -0.62 -10.47
C ASN A 65 -3.53 -1.09 -9.81
N TYR A 66 -3.48 -1.52 -8.55
CA TYR A 66 -4.66 -1.96 -7.81
C TYR A 66 -5.65 -0.83 -7.52
N VAL A 67 -5.16 0.36 -7.14
CA VAL A 67 -6.02 1.53 -6.87
C VAL A 67 -6.41 2.30 -8.13
N GLY A 68 -5.89 1.91 -9.30
CA GLY A 68 -6.28 2.46 -10.60
C GLY A 68 -5.61 3.79 -10.95
N VAL A 69 -4.41 4.07 -10.42
CA VAL A 69 -3.60 5.24 -10.79
C VAL A 69 -2.39 4.81 -11.62
N LYS A 70 -1.74 5.79 -12.27
CA LYS A 70 -0.52 5.54 -13.05
C LYS A 70 0.56 4.92 -12.16
N ALA A 71 1.10 3.77 -12.58
CA ALA A 71 2.15 3.06 -11.89
C ALA A 71 3.54 3.67 -12.14
N ASP A 72 3.76 4.89 -11.66
CA ASP A 72 5.05 5.59 -11.75
C ASP A 72 6.10 5.08 -10.74
N GLY A 73 5.68 4.33 -9.72
CA GLY A 73 6.54 3.74 -8.70
C GLY A 73 6.97 4.70 -7.60
N ALA A 74 6.39 5.90 -7.55
CA ALA A 74 6.54 6.85 -6.47
C ALA A 74 5.24 6.96 -5.65
N PHE A 75 5.35 6.88 -4.33
CA PHE A 75 4.19 7.03 -3.46
C PHE A 75 3.93 8.51 -3.21
N GLY A 76 3.16 9.13 -4.11
CA GLY A 76 2.78 10.54 -4.06
C GLY A 76 1.34 10.80 -3.56
N PRO A 77 0.89 12.06 -3.56
CA PRO A 77 -0.44 12.45 -3.09
C PRO A 77 -1.57 11.78 -3.87
N LEU A 78 -1.44 11.65 -5.20
CA LEU A 78 -2.43 10.95 -6.02
C LEU A 78 -2.59 9.48 -5.62
N THR A 79 -1.48 8.78 -5.34
CA THR A 79 -1.50 7.40 -4.85
C THR A 79 -2.14 7.35 -3.46
N ALA A 80 -1.81 8.28 -2.57
CA ALA A 80 -2.38 8.35 -1.22
C ALA A 80 -3.90 8.60 -1.24
N GLU A 81 -4.39 9.51 -2.08
CA GLU A 81 -5.82 9.76 -2.25
C GLU A 81 -6.55 8.56 -2.86
N ALA A 82 -5.94 7.87 -3.81
CA ALA A 82 -6.52 6.67 -4.40
C ALA A 82 -6.59 5.52 -3.39
N VAL A 83 -5.55 5.32 -2.57
CA VAL A 83 -5.58 4.40 -1.43
C VAL A 83 -6.71 4.78 -0.48
N LYS A 84 -6.79 6.05 -0.06
CA LYS A 84 -7.88 6.51 0.79
C LYS A 84 -9.24 6.21 0.18
N THR A 85 -9.48 6.52 -1.08
CA THR A 85 -10.76 6.29 -1.75
C THR A 85 -11.11 4.80 -1.88
N LYS A 86 -10.12 3.93 -2.04
CA LYS A 86 -10.33 2.48 -2.25
C LYS A 86 -10.49 1.72 -0.93
N PHE A 87 -9.89 2.21 0.15
CA PHE A 87 -9.85 1.53 1.45
C PHE A 87 -10.67 2.22 2.55
N ALA A 88 -11.06 3.50 2.41
CA ALA A 88 -12.02 4.16 3.30
C ALA A 88 -13.44 3.65 3.07
#